data_AF-A0AAJ6PA36-F1
#
_entry.id   AF-A0AAJ6PA36-F1
#
_cell.length_a   1.000
_cell.length_b   1.000
_cell.length_c   1.000
_cell.angle_alpha   90.00
_cell.angle_beta   90.00
_cell.angle_gamma   90.00
#
_symmetry.space_group_name_H-M   'P 1'
#
loop_
_entity.id
_entity.type
_entity.pdbx_description
1 polymer ?
#
loop_
_entity_poly.entity_id
_entity_poly.type
_entity_poly.pdbx_seq_one_letter_code
_entity_poly.pdbx_strand_id
1 'polypeptide(L)'
;MSRNQVISCLGTIAALLLLHQPQTLAQYLFSSAEPTEIYQLSTPQKLVIPPLAPSEISPAAVTESVAQENLLAPPRFDTIITRELPALWQMRVPLEQVGFLNATYEIRAENGRSNAVSNDRRSESAVSVALEPLPIIEVSRDQNSNTALIQGGVRLKMDLSTAQSAGAYGGDLTVTINQH
;
A
#
# COMPACT_ATOMS: atom_id res chain seq x y z
N MET A 1 -55.28 -9.41 27.01
CA MET A 1 -53.85 -9.36 26.66
C MET A 1 -53.25 -8.12 27.30
N SER A 2 -52.30 -8.29 28.22
CA SER A 2 -51.86 -7.22 29.11
C SER A 2 -50.80 -6.34 28.44
N ARG A 3 -50.95 -5.03 28.65
CA ARG A 3 -50.13 -3.93 28.11
C ARG A 3 -48.63 -4.06 28.39
N ASN A 4 -48.24 -4.94 29.32
CA ASN A 4 -46.86 -5.19 29.73
C ASN A 4 -46.09 -6.15 28.79
N GLN A 5 -46.77 -6.95 27.97
CA GLN A 5 -46.09 -7.87 27.03
C GLN A 5 -45.56 -7.13 25.79
N VAL A 6 -46.23 -6.06 25.35
CA VAL A 6 -45.83 -5.28 24.18
C VAL A 6 -44.54 -4.49 24.46
N ILE A 7 -44.37 -3.98 25.68
CA ILE A 7 -43.20 -3.19 26.07
C ILE A 7 -41.94 -4.08 26.15
N SER A 8 -42.09 -5.32 26.63
CA SER A 8 -40.97 -6.27 26.73
C SER A 8 -40.43 -6.68 25.36
N CYS A 9 -41.29 -6.90 24.36
CA CYS A 9 -40.86 -7.21 22.99
C CYS A 9 -40.20 -6.02 22.27
N LEU A 10 -40.56 -4.78 22.60
CA LEU A 10 -39.91 -3.59 22.03
C LEU A 10 -38.51 -3.37 22.60
N GLY A 11 -38.27 -3.71 23.87
CA GLY A 11 -36.97 -3.58 24.52
C GLY A 11 -35.91 -4.52 23.95
N THR A 12 -36.28 -5.75 23.60
CA THR A 12 -35.33 -6.73 23.03
C THR A 12 -34.94 -6.43 21.58
N ILE A 13 -35.83 -5.82 20.79
CA ILE A 13 -35.51 -5.40 19.41
C ILE A 13 -34.55 -4.21 19.40
N ALA A 14 -34.69 -3.26 20.33
CA ALA A 14 -33.78 -2.12 20.45
C ALA A 14 -32.36 -2.53 20.88
N ALA A 15 -32.21 -3.56 21.69
CA ALA A 15 -30.88 -4.07 22.10
C ALA A 15 -30.14 -4.81 20.98
N LEU A 16 -30.85 -5.50 20.08
CA LEU A 16 -30.26 -6.21 18.94
C LEU A 16 -29.79 -5.28 17.81
N LEU A 17 -30.42 -4.12 17.66
CA LEU A 17 -30.02 -3.09 16.69
C LEU A 17 -28.77 -2.30 17.11
N LEU A 18 -28.42 -2.25 18.40
CA LEU A 18 -27.19 -1.60 18.88
C LEU A 18 -25.93 -2.48 18.74
N LEU A 19 -26.09 -3.77 18.45
CA LEU A 19 -24.98 -4.71 18.20
C LEU A 19 -24.67 -4.89 16.71
N HIS A 20 -25.45 -4.25 15.83
CA HIS A 20 -25.23 -4.28 14.39
C HIS A 20 -24.96 -2.88 13.88
N GLN A 21 -23.68 -2.53 13.77
CA GLN A 21 -23.04 -2.00 12.55
C GLN A 21 -21.73 -1.27 12.88
N PRO A 22 -20.75 -1.20 11.95
CA PRO A 22 -20.45 -2.13 10.88
C PRO A 22 -18.95 -2.52 10.87
N GLN A 23 -18.68 -3.74 10.40
CA GLN A 23 -17.38 -4.10 9.84
C GLN A 23 -17.18 -3.29 8.55
N THR A 24 -16.46 -2.16 8.57
CA THR A 24 -15.97 -1.51 7.34
C THR A 24 -14.79 -0.56 7.60
N LEU A 25 -13.89 -0.87 8.54
CA LEU A 25 -12.63 -0.14 8.67
C LEU A 25 -11.56 -0.54 7.63
N ALA A 26 -11.87 -1.48 6.72
CA ALA A 26 -10.92 -1.93 5.69
C ALA A 26 -10.89 -1.04 4.43
N GLN A 27 -11.89 -0.16 4.21
CA GLN A 27 -11.98 0.62 2.98
C GLN A 27 -11.23 1.97 3.02
N TYR A 28 -10.73 2.39 4.18
CA TYR A 28 -10.14 3.73 4.32
C TYR A 28 -8.65 3.83 3.98
N LEU A 29 -7.93 2.72 3.82
CA LEU A 29 -6.51 2.76 3.46
C LEU A 29 -6.27 2.96 1.96
N PHE A 30 -7.26 2.69 1.10
CA PHE A 30 -7.16 2.77 -0.36
C PHE A 30 -8.40 3.43 -1.00
N SER A 31 -8.92 4.49 -0.38
CA SER A 31 -10.10 5.24 -0.84
C SER A 31 -9.80 6.12 -2.07
N SER A 32 -9.25 5.55 -3.15
CA SER A 32 -9.31 6.21 -4.46
C SER A 32 -10.72 5.96 -5.00
N ALA A 33 -11.49 7.03 -5.22
CA ALA A 33 -12.82 6.89 -5.82
C ALA A 33 -12.70 6.18 -7.18
N GLU A 34 -13.59 5.24 -7.48
CA GLU A 34 -13.56 4.55 -8.78
C GLU A 34 -13.66 5.59 -9.91
N PRO A 35 -12.78 5.53 -10.93
CA PRO A 35 -12.81 6.47 -12.04
C PRO A 35 -14.10 6.32 -12.87
N THR A 36 -14.78 7.44 -13.08
CA THR A 36 -16.02 7.49 -13.86
C THR A 36 -15.77 7.75 -15.34
N GLU A 37 -14.68 8.45 -15.67
CA GLU A 37 -14.33 8.81 -17.05
C GLU A 37 -13.22 7.92 -17.62
N ILE A 38 -13.24 7.74 -18.94
CA ILE A 38 -12.19 7.02 -19.66
C ILE A 38 -10.88 7.81 -19.56
N TYR A 39 -9.79 7.12 -19.22
CA TYR A 39 -8.45 7.68 -18.94
C TYR A 39 -8.35 8.56 -17.70
N GLN A 40 -9.38 8.60 -16.86
CA GLN A 40 -9.26 9.20 -15.55
C GLN A 40 -8.42 8.28 -14.65
N LEU A 41 -7.23 8.74 -14.28
CA LEU A 41 -6.39 8.06 -13.31
C LEU A 41 -6.87 8.40 -11.90
N SER A 42 -7.23 7.37 -11.13
CA SER A 42 -7.55 7.50 -9.71
C SER A 42 -6.40 6.98 -8.87
N THR A 43 -5.86 7.84 -8.00
CA THR A 43 -4.74 7.53 -7.10
C THR A 43 -5.02 8.09 -5.70
N PRO A 44 -4.51 7.45 -4.62
CA PRO A 44 -4.53 8.07 -3.30
C PRO A 44 -3.63 9.31 -3.30
N GLN A 45 -4.07 10.39 -2.64
CA GLN A 45 -3.25 11.60 -2.49
C GLN A 45 -2.13 11.43 -1.46
N LYS A 46 -2.32 10.51 -0.50
CA LYS A 46 -1.34 10.19 0.54
C LYS A 46 -1.32 8.69 0.76
N LEU A 47 -0.13 8.13 0.70
CA LEU A 47 0.12 6.73 1.00
C LEU A 47 0.93 6.64 2.30
N VAL A 48 0.47 5.80 3.23
CA VAL A 48 1.18 5.54 4.49
C VAL A 48 1.68 4.11 4.47
N ILE A 49 3.00 3.93 4.44
CA ILE A 49 3.63 2.62 4.56
C ILE A 49 3.72 2.28 6.07
N PRO A 50 3.30 1.07 6.48
CA PRO A 50 3.41 0.66 7.88
C PRO A 50 4.86 0.72 8.40
N PRO A 51 5.05 1.10 9.68
CA PRO A 51 6.37 1.07 10.31
C PRO A 51 7.02 -0.31 10.21
N LEU A 52 8.36 -0.33 10.18
CA LEU A 52 9.14 -1.57 10.17
C LEU A 52 8.93 -2.33 11.48
N ALA A 53 8.52 -3.59 11.38
CA ALA A 53 8.49 -4.51 12.50
C ALA A 53 9.88 -5.10 12.76
N PRO A 54 10.24 -5.42 14.03
CA PRO A 54 11.51 -6.04 14.37
C PRO A 54 11.78 -7.36 13.62
N SER A 55 10.72 -8.10 13.28
CA SER A 55 10.81 -9.35 12.52
C SER A 55 11.27 -9.16 11.07
N GLU A 56 11.16 -7.94 10.52
CA GLU A 56 11.50 -7.65 9.12
C GLU A 56 12.96 -7.24 8.93
N ILE A 57 13.60 -6.84 10.02
CA ILE A 57 15.03 -6.52 10.07
C ILE A 57 15.84 -7.65 10.70
N SER A 58 15.15 -8.60 11.35
CA SER A 58 15.77 -9.79 11.92
C SER A 58 16.28 -10.67 10.79
N PRO A 59 17.51 -11.19 10.87
CA PRO A 59 18.01 -12.10 9.86
C PRO A 59 17.09 -13.31 9.78
N ALA A 60 16.79 -13.77 8.56
CA ALA A 60 16.09 -15.02 8.36
C ALA A 60 16.72 -16.10 9.26
N ALA A 61 15.88 -16.84 10.00
CA ALA A 61 16.33 -17.78 11.02
C ALA A 61 17.17 -18.90 10.41
N VAL A 62 18.47 -18.63 10.21
CA VAL A 62 19.45 -19.67 9.94
C VAL A 62 19.75 -20.27 11.30
N THR A 63 19.35 -21.52 11.49
CA THR A 63 19.74 -22.38 12.61
C THR A 63 21.25 -22.65 12.54
N GLU A 64 22.06 -21.61 12.73
CA GLU A 64 23.49 -21.76 12.92
C GLU A 64 23.73 -22.04 14.40
N SER A 65 24.18 -23.26 14.70
CA SER A 65 24.82 -23.55 15.98
C SER A 65 25.99 -22.57 16.12
N VAL A 66 25.84 -21.56 16.98
CA VAL A 66 26.85 -20.53 17.19
C VAL A 66 28.10 -21.20 17.76
N ALA A 67 29.11 -21.44 16.92
CA ALA A 67 30.43 -21.80 17.39
C ALA A 67 30.95 -20.66 18.30
N GLN A 68 31.69 -20.99 19.34
CA GLN A 68 32.15 -20.04 20.36
C GLN A 68 32.99 -18.88 19.80
N GLU A 69 33.50 -19.06 18.57
CA GLU A 69 34.25 -18.11 17.75
C GLU A 69 33.37 -16.97 17.18
N ASN A 70 32.05 -17.17 17.13
CA ASN A 70 31.07 -16.22 16.54
C ASN A 70 30.42 -15.28 17.57
N LEU A 71 30.77 -15.36 18.87
CA LEU A 71 30.21 -14.47 19.90
C LEU A 71 30.62 -13.00 19.77
N LEU A 72 31.69 -12.72 19.01
CA LEU A 72 32.15 -11.36 18.70
C LEU A 72 31.73 -10.88 17.30
N ALA A 73 31.02 -11.72 16.53
CA ALA A 73 30.57 -11.31 15.20
C ALA A 73 29.50 -10.21 15.34
N PRO A 74 29.56 -9.15 14.52
CA PRO A 74 28.54 -8.12 14.55
C PRO A 74 27.17 -8.72 14.17
N PRO A 75 26.08 -8.23 14.78
CA PRO A 75 24.74 -8.68 14.43
C PRO A 75 24.47 -8.38 12.96
N ARG A 76 23.94 -9.39 12.25
CA ARG A 76 23.50 -9.25 10.86
C ARG A 76 22.03 -8.87 10.86
N PHE A 77 21.65 -7.92 10.01
CA PHE A 77 20.29 -7.48 9.82
C PHE A 77 19.97 -7.46 8.34
N ASP A 78 18.71 -7.70 8.00
CA ASP A 78 18.22 -7.52 6.64
C ASP A 78 18.06 -6.02 6.39
N THR A 79 18.86 -5.48 5.47
CA THR A 79 18.85 -4.06 5.13
C THR A 79 17.88 -3.73 4.00
N ILE A 80 17.38 -4.73 3.27
CA ILE A 80 16.48 -4.54 2.13
C ILE A 80 15.05 -4.86 2.58
N ILE A 81 14.20 -3.84 2.63
CA ILE A 81 12.80 -4.01 2.96
C ILE A 81 11.95 -3.90 1.70
N THR A 82 11.11 -4.89 1.47
CA THR A 82 10.18 -4.92 0.35
C THR A 82 8.75 -4.59 0.79
N ARG A 83 8.07 -3.72 0.03
CA ARG A 83 6.67 -3.36 0.24
C ARG A 83 5.93 -3.44 -1.09
N GLU A 84 4.85 -4.20 -1.12
CA GLU A 84 3.96 -4.25 -2.28
C GLU A 84 2.77 -3.33 -2.06
N LEU A 85 2.48 -2.53 -3.08
CA LEU A 85 1.36 -1.59 -3.11
C LEU A 85 0.46 -1.96 -4.28
N PRO A 86 -0.30 -3.06 -4.17
CA PRO A 86 -1.28 -3.43 -5.18
C PRO A 86 -2.42 -2.42 -5.21
N ALA A 87 -3.09 -2.30 -6.36
CA ALA A 87 -4.22 -1.38 -6.55
C ALA A 87 -3.90 0.07 -6.12
N LEU A 88 -2.65 0.51 -6.31
CA LEU A 88 -2.21 1.88 -6.04
C LEU A 88 -2.97 2.88 -6.92
N TRP A 89 -3.33 2.48 -8.13
CA TRP A 89 -4.09 3.31 -9.05
C TRP A 89 -5.10 2.48 -9.80
N GLN A 90 -6.16 3.15 -10.25
CA GLN A 90 -7.20 2.58 -11.10
C GLN A 90 -7.44 3.50 -12.29
N MET A 91 -7.83 2.92 -13.42
CA MET A 91 -8.18 3.67 -14.62
C MET A 91 -9.25 2.92 -15.40
N ARG A 92 -10.22 3.66 -15.94
CA ARG A 92 -11.18 3.12 -16.91
C ARG A 92 -10.61 3.29 -18.31
N VAL A 93 -10.59 2.21 -19.10
CA VAL A 93 -10.03 2.20 -20.45
C VAL A 93 -10.97 1.50 -21.43
N PRO A 94 -10.89 1.81 -22.74
CA PRO A 94 -11.59 1.04 -23.75
C PRO A 94 -11.12 -0.42 -23.77
N LEU A 95 -12.03 -1.34 -24.06
CA LEU A 95 -11.77 -2.77 -23.95
C LEU A 95 -10.63 -3.25 -24.85
N GLU A 96 -10.52 -2.65 -26.03
CA GLU A 96 -9.48 -2.94 -27.03
C GLU A 96 -8.07 -2.50 -26.60
N GLN A 97 -7.95 -1.67 -25.57
CA GLN A 97 -6.66 -1.20 -25.04
C GLN A 97 -6.20 -1.99 -23.82
N VAL A 98 -7.02 -2.90 -23.31
CA VAL A 98 -6.64 -3.78 -22.21
C VAL A 98 -5.47 -4.66 -22.68
N GLY A 99 -4.34 -4.55 -21.99
CA GLY A 99 -3.11 -5.27 -22.33
C GLY A 99 -2.10 -4.47 -23.16
N PHE A 100 -2.45 -3.28 -23.66
CA PHE A 100 -1.55 -2.37 -24.39
C PHE A 100 -1.05 -1.20 -23.54
N LEU A 101 -1.19 -1.30 -22.22
CA LEU A 101 -0.84 -0.23 -21.30
C LEU A 101 0.39 -0.60 -20.50
N ASN A 102 1.24 0.39 -20.26
CA ASN A 102 2.40 0.28 -19.41
C ASN A 102 2.37 1.37 -18.34
N ALA A 103 2.75 1.01 -17.11
CA ALA A 103 2.84 1.91 -15.98
C ALA A 103 4.30 2.13 -15.61
N THR A 104 4.72 3.38 -15.59
CA THR A 104 6.04 3.80 -15.13
C THR A 104 5.92 4.58 -13.83
N TYR A 105 6.93 4.45 -12.97
CA TYR A 105 6.92 5.00 -11.62
C TYR A 105 8.20 5.79 -11.39
N GLU A 106 8.08 6.96 -10.79
CA GLU A 106 9.20 7.77 -10.31
C GLU A 106 8.95 8.11 -8.84
N ILE A 107 9.97 8.01 -8.00
CA ILE A 107 9.91 8.48 -6.62
C ILE A 107 10.94 9.58 -6.40
N ARG A 108 10.53 10.65 -5.73
CA ARG A 108 11.37 11.79 -5.39
C ARG A 108 11.25 12.09 -3.91
N ALA A 109 12.37 12.08 -3.22
CA ALA A 109 12.43 12.48 -1.83
C ALA A 109 12.12 13.98 -1.67
N GLU A 110 11.68 14.39 -0.48
CA GLU A 110 11.39 15.81 -0.16
C GLU A 110 12.64 16.69 -0.28
N ASN A 111 13.83 16.12 -0.11
CA ASN A 111 15.11 16.80 -0.33
C ASN A 111 15.51 16.91 -1.83
N GLY A 112 14.66 16.46 -2.75
CA GLY A 112 14.87 16.50 -4.20
C GLY A 112 15.65 15.33 -4.79
N ARG A 113 16.12 14.36 -3.99
CA ARG A 113 16.80 13.17 -4.51
C ARG A 113 15.83 12.23 -5.23
N SER A 114 16.19 11.81 -6.44
CA SER A 114 15.44 10.80 -7.19
C SER A 114 15.70 9.39 -6.64
N ASN A 115 14.72 8.49 -6.80
CA ASN A 115 14.79 7.10 -6.37
C ASN A 115 15.13 6.95 -4.87
N ALA A 116 14.59 7.86 -4.05
CA ALA A 116 14.84 7.87 -2.63
C ALA A 116 13.64 8.41 -1.84
N VAL A 117 13.65 8.14 -0.54
CA VAL A 117 12.82 8.82 0.46
C VAL A 117 13.73 9.50 1.49
N SER A 118 13.37 10.69 1.95
CA SER A 118 14.16 11.47 2.93
C SER A 118 13.51 11.48 4.30
N ASN A 119 14.31 11.62 5.35
CA ASN A 119 13.81 11.72 6.72
C ASN A 119 13.14 13.08 6.96
N ASP A 120 12.01 13.06 7.68
CA ASP A 120 11.19 14.23 8.01
C ASP A 120 11.91 15.29 8.87
N ARG A 121 12.86 14.86 9.70
CA ARG A 121 13.63 15.73 10.61
C ARG A 121 15.04 16.02 10.12
N ARG A 122 15.55 15.21 9.19
CA ARG A 122 16.95 15.21 8.72
C ARG A 122 17.01 15.02 7.21
N SER A 123 16.88 16.13 6.48
CA SER A 123 16.88 16.12 5.01
C SER A 123 18.13 15.50 4.37
N GLU A 124 19.25 15.45 5.08
CA GLU A 124 20.49 14.81 4.66
C GLU A 124 20.43 13.27 4.70
N SER A 125 19.55 12.72 5.55
CA SER A 125 19.31 11.28 5.67
C SER A 125 18.30 10.84 4.63
N ALA A 126 18.73 9.98 3.70
CA ALA A 126 17.87 9.44 2.66
C ALA A 126 18.11 7.93 2.49
N VAL A 127 17.03 7.23 2.14
CA VAL A 127 16.99 5.79 1.87
C VAL A 127 16.74 5.61 0.39
N SER A 128 17.57 4.80 -0.26
CA SER A 128 17.39 4.48 -1.68
C SER A 128 16.18 3.56 -1.86
N VAL A 129 15.40 3.80 -2.92
CA VAL A 129 14.19 3.03 -3.25
C VAL A 129 14.25 2.59 -4.71
N ALA A 130 14.30 1.28 -4.92
CA ALA A 130 14.06 0.70 -6.24
C ALA A 130 12.57 0.43 -6.44
N LEU A 131 12.04 0.81 -7.61
CA LEU A 131 10.64 0.67 -7.98
C LEU A 131 10.49 -0.46 -9.00
N GLU A 132 9.63 -1.42 -8.72
CA GLU A 132 9.29 -2.52 -9.63
C GLU A 132 7.79 -2.48 -9.95
N PRO A 133 7.38 -2.23 -11.20
CA PRO A 133 5.98 -2.30 -11.59
C PRO A 133 5.36 -3.67 -11.24
N LEU A 134 4.17 -3.66 -10.63
CA LEU A 134 3.34 -4.86 -10.51
C LEU A 134 2.48 -5.01 -11.78
N PRO A 135 2.04 -6.23 -12.11
CA PRO A 135 1.16 -6.45 -13.25
C PRO A 135 -0.11 -5.60 -13.19
N ILE A 136 -0.50 -5.03 -14.34
CA ILE A 136 -1.80 -4.40 -14.50
C ILE A 136 -2.85 -5.51 -14.62
N ILE A 137 -3.91 -5.43 -13.82
CA ILE A 137 -5.00 -6.41 -13.84
C ILE A 137 -6.32 -5.75 -14.19
N GLU A 138 -7.16 -6.48 -14.92
CA GLU A 138 -8.55 -6.12 -15.17
C GLU A 138 -9.39 -6.45 -13.93
N VAL A 139 -10.08 -5.44 -13.38
CA VAL A 139 -10.92 -5.57 -12.19
C VAL A 139 -12.37 -5.81 -12.58
N SER A 140 -12.85 -5.09 -13.58
CA SER A 140 -14.22 -5.22 -14.08
C SER A 140 -14.31 -4.89 -15.57
N ARG A 141 -15.35 -5.42 -16.20
CA ARG A 141 -15.67 -5.23 -17.62
C ARG A 141 -17.12 -4.79 -17.76
N ASP A 142 -17.34 -3.72 -18.53
CA ASP A 142 -18.68 -3.26 -18.87
C ASP A 142 -18.89 -3.37 -20.39
N GLN A 143 -19.74 -4.32 -20.77
CA GLN A 143 -20.08 -4.58 -22.17
C GLN A 143 -20.96 -3.48 -22.77
N ASN A 144 -21.73 -2.76 -21.94
CA ASN A 144 -22.64 -1.72 -22.45
C ASN A 144 -21.87 -0.48 -22.88
N SER A 145 -20.81 -0.12 -22.13
CA SER A 145 -19.94 1.01 -22.44
C SER A 145 -18.70 0.64 -23.25
N ASN A 146 -18.45 -0.66 -23.51
CA ASN A 146 -17.21 -1.17 -24.10
C ASN A 146 -15.95 -0.69 -23.33
N THR A 147 -16.03 -0.64 -21.99
CA THR A 147 -14.92 -0.24 -21.13
C THR A 147 -14.52 -1.34 -20.16
N ALA A 148 -13.28 -1.29 -19.69
CA ALA A 148 -12.78 -2.08 -18.57
C ALA A 148 -12.21 -1.16 -17.50
N LEU A 149 -12.43 -1.52 -16.24
CA LEU A 149 -11.71 -0.96 -15.11
C LEU A 149 -10.46 -1.80 -14.90
N ILE A 150 -9.30 -1.16 -14.97
CA ILE A 150 -8.02 -1.78 -14.69
C ILE A 150 -7.40 -1.16 -13.43
N GLN A 151 -6.51 -1.90 -12.80
CA GLN A 151 -5.70 -1.40 -11.69
C GLN A 151 -4.26 -1.85 -11.81
N GLY A 152 -3.35 -1.07 -11.23
CA GLY A 152 -1.94 -1.42 -11.14
C GLY A 152 -1.35 -1.04 -9.80
N GLY A 153 -0.07 -1.35 -9.64
CA GLY A 153 0.63 -1.15 -8.39
C GLY A 153 2.13 -1.18 -8.57
N VAL A 154 2.85 -0.97 -7.47
CA VAL A 154 4.32 -0.96 -7.47
C VAL A 154 4.83 -1.73 -6.28
N ARG A 155 5.95 -2.42 -6.45
CA ARG A 155 6.76 -2.96 -5.37
C ARG A 155 7.92 -2.01 -5.10
N LEU A 156 8.03 -1.55 -3.86
CA LEU A 156 9.12 -0.74 -3.36
C LEU A 156 10.16 -1.65 -2.71
N LYS A 157 11.42 -1.50 -3.09
CA LYS A 157 12.57 -2.12 -2.42
C LYS A 157 13.43 -1.03 -1.82
N MET A 158 13.37 -0.90 -0.50
CA MET A 158 14.07 0.13 0.26
C MET A 158 15.38 -0.42 0.80
N ASP A 159 16.50 0.25 0.54
CA ASP A 159 17.81 -0.11 1.07
C ASP A 159 18.17 0.76 2.29
N LEU A 160 18.06 0.15 3.47
CA LEU A 160 18.33 0.77 4.76
C LEU A 160 19.81 0.75 5.15
N SER A 161 20.71 0.20 4.32
CA SER A 161 22.15 0.16 4.63
C SER A 161 22.76 1.56 4.78
N THR A 162 22.16 2.57 4.16
CA THR A 162 22.56 3.98 4.24
C THR A 162 21.72 4.81 5.20
N ALA A 163 20.76 4.20 5.91
CA ALA A 163 19.89 4.93 6.83
C ALA A 163 20.69 5.37 8.06
N GLN A 164 20.92 6.68 8.20
CA GLN A 164 21.72 7.24 9.30
C GLN A 164 20.90 7.62 10.52
N SER A 165 19.58 7.65 10.40
CA SER A 165 18.69 8.15 11.45
C SER A 165 17.38 7.38 11.49
N ALA A 166 16.89 7.09 12.69
CA ALA A 166 15.54 6.56 12.88
C ALA A 166 14.50 7.68 12.71
N GLY A 167 13.29 7.34 12.24
CA GLY A 167 12.20 8.29 12.11
C GLY A 167 11.29 7.98 10.93
N ALA A 168 10.44 8.94 10.59
CA ALA A 168 9.59 8.86 9.41
C ALA A 168 10.37 9.26 8.16
N TYR A 169 10.11 8.58 7.06
CA TYR A 169 10.68 8.87 5.75
C TYR A 169 9.56 9.11 4.76
N GLY A 170 9.75 10.06 3.86
CA GLY A 170 8.73 10.51 2.92
C GLY A 170 9.30 10.95 1.57
N GLY A 171 8.38 11.11 0.61
CA GLY A 171 8.64 11.54 -0.75
C GLY A 171 7.37 11.45 -1.61
N ASP A 172 7.48 11.93 -2.84
CA ASP A 172 6.42 11.94 -3.83
C ASP A 172 6.60 10.77 -4.80
N LEU A 173 5.55 9.97 -4.97
CA LEU A 173 5.49 8.90 -5.96
C LEU A 173 4.63 9.36 -7.13
N THR A 174 5.23 9.44 -8.31
CA THR A 174 4.55 9.78 -9.56
C THR A 174 4.30 8.50 -10.36
N VAL A 175 3.08 8.33 -10.86
CA VAL A 175 2.67 7.25 -11.75
C VAL A 175 2.33 7.83 -13.11
N THR A 176 2.93 7.28 -14.17
CA THR A 176 2.60 7.65 -15.55
C THR A 176 2.16 6.41 -16.32
N ILE A 177 0.96 6.46 -16.90
CA ILE A 177 0.41 5.40 -17.72
C ILE A 177 0.52 5.78 -19.19
N ASN A 178 1.15 4.93 -19.98
CA ASN A 178 1.34 5.12 -21.42
C ASN A 178 0.70 3.98 -22.20
N GLN A 179 0.21 4.29 -23.40
CA GLN A 179 -0.12 3.29 -24.40
C GLN A 179 1.16 2.84 -25.10
N HIS A 180 1.24 1.54 -25.38
CA HIS A 180 2.34 0.92 -26.08
C HIS A 180 2.32 1.18 -27.59
#